data_AF-A0A1I0PY60-F1
#
_entry.id   AF-A0A1I0PY60-F1
#
_cell.length_a   1.000
_cell.length_b   1.000
_cell.length_c   1.000
_cell.angle_alpha   90.00
_cell.angle_beta   90.00
_cell.angle_gamma   90.00
#
_symmetry.space_group_name_H-M   'P 1'
#
loop_
_entity.id
_entity.type
_entity.pdbx_description
1 polymer ?
#
loop_
_entity_poly.entity_id
_entity_poly.type
_entity_poly.pdbx_seq_one_letter_code
_entity_poly.pdbx_strand_id
1 'polypeptide(L)'
;MKDLKEHICPSCGGVLRVDIKKQMYECPFCGVTFDYDYFREDSVLDIAEDAVLKGENHSARKAYEFMLTKEPDNFEALRGVCLISLKMAHTEELRQMDKYSKVDRDVAGKAIDRALRDSKPEERVYFELMKDSVDNGAVYTSARKSAESDIEKLKSAKEEMRKYVISNETLGLEGDGYQIASSPKSTIAACATAFFAWFFVVIVVFLCVHTNPYDAKRYVPKVSRQTHNIYYNGSYVTPTPAPLTPEQEAKRVELYNQFKEEHRNDVRNMLIALVVPLGPMGLIILVSEIKYRRDLKIVTKLENDIRDYRVNIRSNKSKMKELNKMNIENVEKMKKIEAPILDR
;
A
#
# COMPACT_ATOMS: atom_id res chain seq x y z
N MET A 1 71.15 35.42 -9.02
CA MET A 1 70.92 34.67 -7.77
C MET A 1 69.41 34.63 -7.58
N LYS A 2 68.80 33.44 -7.55
CA LYS A 2 67.37 33.29 -7.24
C LYS A 2 67.21 33.62 -5.75
N ASP A 3 66.26 34.48 -5.41
CA ASP A 3 65.87 34.74 -4.02
C ASP A 3 65.57 33.41 -3.32
N LEU A 4 66.35 33.06 -2.30
CA LEU A 4 66.00 31.95 -1.42
C LEU A 4 64.76 32.39 -0.63
N LYS A 5 63.60 31.81 -0.96
CA LYS A 5 62.40 31.98 -0.12
C LYS A 5 62.71 31.44 1.28
N GLU A 6 62.66 32.31 2.28
CA GLU A 6 62.77 31.92 3.68
C GLU A 6 61.47 31.24 4.12
N HIS A 7 61.54 30.01 4.63
CA HIS A 7 60.38 29.28 5.12
C HIS A 7 60.17 29.56 6.62
N ILE A 8 58.92 29.79 7.02
CA ILE A 8 58.56 30.12 8.41
C ILE A 8 57.95 28.89 9.09
N CYS A 9 58.38 28.62 10.31
CA CYS A 9 57.87 27.52 11.12
C CYS A 9 56.39 27.75 11.50
N PRO A 10 55.47 26.83 11.18
CA PRO A 10 54.06 26.96 11.53
C PRO A 10 53.78 26.87 13.04
N SER A 11 54.68 26.28 13.83
CA SER A 11 54.49 26.12 15.28
C SER A 11 54.84 27.36 16.09
N CYS A 12 55.85 28.14 15.66
CA CYS A 12 56.36 29.26 16.48
C CYS A 12 56.72 30.52 15.68
N GLY A 13 56.52 30.55 14.36
CA GLY A 13 56.85 31.69 13.52
C GLY A 13 58.34 31.95 13.29
N GLY A 14 59.23 31.04 13.74
CA GLY A 14 60.67 31.17 13.54
C GLY A 14 61.10 30.81 12.12
N VAL A 15 62.11 31.50 11.58
CA VAL A 15 62.71 31.17 10.27
C VAL A 15 63.36 29.79 10.34
N LEU A 16 62.96 28.90 9.44
CA LEU A 16 63.48 27.53 9.36
C LEU A 16 64.87 27.53 8.75
N ARG A 17 65.78 26.79 9.39
CA ARG A 17 67.11 26.53 8.84
C ARG A 17 67.09 25.25 8.04
N VAL A 18 67.77 25.28 6.91
CA VAL A 18 67.90 24.14 6.02
C VAL A 18 69.08 23.27 6.47
N ASP A 19 68.81 22.05 6.92
CA ASP A 19 69.84 21.02 7.10
C ASP A 19 70.03 20.24 5.80
N ILE A 20 71.03 20.66 5.01
CA ILE A 20 71.35 20.09 3.70
C ILE A 20 71.72 18.60 3.82
N LYS A 21 72.29 18.16 4.95
CA LYS A 21 72.73 16.77 5.11
C LYS A 21 71.56 15.83 5.32
N LYS A 22 70.53 16.30 6.00
CA LYS A 22 69.33 15.50 6.32
C LYS A 22 68.18 15.73 5.35
N GLN A 23 68.26 16.75 4.49
CA GLN A 23 67.14 17.22 3.68
C GLN A 23 65.90 17.51 4.55
N MET A 24 66.10 18.25 5.64
CA MET A 24 65.02 18.68 6.54
C MET A 24 65.12 20.18 6.84
N TYR A 25 63.99 20.81 7.11
CA TYR A 25 63.89 22.13 7.69
C TYR A 25 63.80 22.01 9.21
N GLU A 26 64.74 22.60 9.93
CA GLU A 26 64.77 22.59 11.39
C GLU A 26 64.45 23.98 11.92
N CYS A 27 63.47 24.07 12.82
CA CYS A 27 63.19 25.32 13.51
C CYS A 27 64.17 25.53 14.67
N PRO A 28 65.02 26.57 14.67
CA PRO A 28 65.97 26.81 15.76
C PRO A 28 65.31 27.25 17.07
N PHE A 29 64.03 27.65 17.03
CA PHE A 29 63.31 28.15 18.19
C PHE A 29 62.56 27.06 18.94
N CYS A 30 61.82 26.19 18.22
CA CYS A 30 61.02 25.14 18.85
C CYS A 30 61.57 23.72 18.63
N GLY A 31 62.61 23.55 17.81
CA GLY A 31 63.22 22.24 17.53
C GLY A 31 62.37 21.33 16.64
N VAL A 32 61.22 21.79 16.14
CA VAL A 32 60.40 21.00 15.21
C VAL A 32 61.11 20.89 13.87
N THR A 33 61.21 19.67 13.38
CA THR A 33 61.76 19.35 12.05
C THR A 33 60.63 19.07 11.08
N PHE A 34 60.75 19.60 9.87
CA PHE A 34 59.83 19.38 8.76
C PHE A 34 60.62 18.79 7.60
N ASP A 35 60.06 17.81 6.91
CA ASP A 35 60.70 17.26 5.72
C ASP A 35 60.76 18.30 4.60
N TYR A 36 61.73 18.18 3.68
CA TYR A 36 61.80 19.09 2.53
C TYR A 36 60.54 19.07 1.69
N ASP A 37 59.94 17.89 1.56
CA ASP A 37 58.73 17.69 0.77
C ASP A 37 57.53 18.39 1.39
N TYR A 38 57.51 18.60 2.71
CA TYR A 38 56.45 19.36 3.41
C TYR A 38 56.26 20.78 2.87
N PHE A 39 57.29 21.38 2.27
CA PHE A 39 57.23 22.73 1.70
C PHE A 39 57.12 22.78 0.17
N ARG A 40 57.07 21.63 -0.52
CA ARG A 40 56.75 21.63 -1.95
C ARG A 40 55.24 21.78 -2.11
N GLU A 41 54.80 22.84 -2.77
CA GLU A 41 53.39 23.15 -3.03
C GLU A 41 52.68 22.00 -3.77
N ASP A 42 53.37 21.40 -4.74
CA ASP A 42 52.88 20.22 -5.48
C ASP A 42 52.60 19.01 -4.57
N SER A 43 53.30 18.89 -3.43
CA SER A 43 53.04 17.79 -2.49
C SER A 43 51.77 17.96 -1.68
N VAL A 44 51.26 19.19 -1.51
CA VAL A 44 50.17 19.44 -0.58
C VAL A 44 48.85 18.88 -1.12
N LEU A 45 48.65 18.98 -2.44
CA LEU A 45 47.48 18.40 -3.11
C LEU A 45 47.53 16.87 -3.09
N ASP A 46 48.70 16.28 -3.34
CA ASP A 46 48.92 14.82 -3.24
C ASP A 46 48.65 14.31 -1.81
N ILE A 47 49.15 15.02 -0.78
CA ILE A 47 48.90 14.70 0.63
C ILE A 47 47.40 14.83 0.95
N ALA A 48 46.73 15.85 0.41
CA ALA A 48 45.30 16.05 0.61
C ALA A 48 44.50 14.90 -0.02
N GLU A 49 44.83 14.50 -1.26
CA GLU A 49 44.17 13.40 -1.96
C GLU A 49 44.39 12.05 -1.26
N ASP A 50 45.61 11.74 -0.85
CA ASP A 50 45.92 10.54 -0.06
C ASP A 50 45.15 10.52 1.27
N ALA A 51 45.02 11.67 1.93
CA ALA A 51 44.19 11.80 3.13
C ALA A 51 42.69 11.58 2.83
N VAL A 52 42.16 12.05 1.69
CA VAL A 52 40.79 11.76 1.25
C VAL A 52 40.59 10.25 1.04
N LEU A 53 41.53 9.60 0.34
CA LEU A 53 41.52 8.16 0.08
C LEU A 53 41.52 7.33 1.37
N LYS A 54 42.26 7.79 2.39
CA LYS A 54 42.29 7.20 3.73
C LYS A 54 41.04 7.49 4.57
N GLY A 55 40.16 8.37 4.11
CA GLY A 55 38.97 8.83 4.83
C GLY A 55 39.26 9.86 5.93
N GLU A 56 40.46 10.43 5.95
CA GLU A 56 40.90 11.47 6.90
C GLU A 56 40.41 12.86 6.48
N ASN A 57 39.09 13.02 6.41
CA ASN A 57 38.41 14.21 5.89
C ASN A 57 38.86 15.53 6.53
N HIS A 58 39.22 15.51 7.82
CA HIS A 58 39.68 16.70 8.54
C HIS A 58 41.09 17.13 8.10
N SER A 59 42.00 16.16 7.99
CA SER A 59 43.38 16.38 7.53
C SER A 59 43.36 16.88 6.07
N ALA A 60 42.61 16.19 5.21
CA ALA A 60 42.45 16.56 3.81
C ALA A 60 41.86 17.96 3.64
N ARG A 61 40.82 18.31 4.41
CA ARG A 61 40.21 19.65 4.36
C ARG A 61 41.21 20.74 4.72
N LYS A 62 42.01 20.55 5.77
CA LYS A 62 43.04 21.52 6.14
C LYS A 62 44.08 21.73 5.05
N ALA A 63 44.50 20.65 4.39
CA ALA A 63 45.46 20.73 3.29
C ALA A 63 44.90 21.50 2.08
N TYR A 64 43.66 21.21 1.66
CA TYR A 64 43.00 21.99 0.61
C TYR A 64 42.74 23.44 1.03
N GLU A 65 42.29 23.69 2.25
CA GLU A 65 42.10 25.06 2.77
C GLU A 65 43.41 25.84 2.78
N PHE A 66 44.53 25.20 3.15
CA PHE A 66 45.86 25.80 3.06
C PHE A 66 46.21 26.17 1.62
N MET A 67 45.94 25.31 0.64
CA MET A 67 46.13 25.65 -0.78
C MET A 67 45.27 26.84 -1.20
N LEU A 68 44.01 26.90 -0.77
CA LEU A 68 43.10 28.03 -1.03
C LEU A 68 43.54 29.33 -0.34
N THR A 69 44.38 29.28 0.71
CA THR A 69 44.96 30.53 1.27
C THR A 69 46.02 31.14 0.36
N LYS A 70 46.69 30.31 -0.47
CA LYS A 70 47.71 30.76 -1.42
C LYS A 70 47.07 31.12 -2.77
N GLU A 71 46.22 30.24 -3.26
CA GLU A 71 45.53 30.35 -4.55
C GLU A 71 44.02 30.13 -4.33
N PRO A 72 43.26 31.20 -4.07
CA PRO A 72 41.82 31.10 -3.75
C PRO A 72 40.98 30.47 -4.87
N ASP A 73 41.43 30.59 -6.12
CA ASP A 73 40.80 30.06 -7.33
C ASP A 73 41.42 28.74 -7.80
N ASN A 74 42.19 28.04 -6.95
CA ASN A 74 42.76 26.74 -7.29
C ASN A 74 41.65 25.67 -7.44
N PHE A 75 41.45 25.23 -8.68
CA PHE A 75 40.38 24.30 -9.06
C PHE A 75 40.40 22.99 -8.25
N GLU A 76 41.56 22.36 -8.13
CA GLU A 76 41.69 21.07 -7.43
C GLU A 76 41.36 21.19 -5.95
N ALA A 77 41.82 22.25 -5.30
CA ALA A 77 41.51 22.49 -3.90
C ALA A 77 40.02 22.81 -3.67
N LEU A 78 39.40 23.62 -4.54
CA LEU A 78 37.96 23.88 -4.50
C LEU A 78 37.14 22.59 -4.71
N ARG A 79 37.51 21.78 -5.71
CA ARG A 79 36.93 20.45 -5.97
C ARG A 79 37.05 19.54 -4.75
N GLY A 80 38.25 19.45 -4.17
CA GLY A 80 38.53 18.63 -3.00
C GLY A 80 37.67 19.00 -1.78
N VAL A 81 37.54 20.29 -1.47
CA VAL A 81 36.68 20.77 -0.37
C VAL A 81 35.21 20.41 -0.60
N CYS A 82 34.73 20.49 -1.84
CA CYS A 82 33.37 20.08 -2.20
C CYS A 82 33.17 18.57 -2.01
N LEU A 83 34.08 17.75 -2.54
CA LEU A 83 34.02 16.29 -2.42
C LEU A 83 34.06 15.81 -0.97
N ILE A 84 34.93 16.40 -0.13
CA ILE A 84 34.96 16.11 1.31
C ILE A 84 33.63 16.45 1.97
N SER A 85 33.02 17.58 1.62
CA SER A 85 31.72 17.99 2.15
C SER A 85 30.59 17.05 1.72
N LEU A 86 30.75 16.40 0.57
CA LEU A 86 29.89 15.34 0.07
C LEU A 86 30.24 13.94 0.62
N LYS A 87 31.32 13.81 1.41
CA LYS A 87 31.87 12.52 1.87
C LYS A 87 32.16 11.57 0.72
N MET A 88 32.72 12.10 -0.36
CA MET A 88 33.08 11.36 -1.57
C MET A 88 34.56 11.54 -1.83
N ALA A 89 35.22 10.47 -2.29
CA ALA A 89 36.65 10.51 -2.60
C ALA A 89 36.92 11.11 -3.98
N HIS A 90 36.09 10.77 -4.96
CA HIS A 90 36.27 11.15 -6.35
C HIS A 90 34.96 11.61 -6.99
N THR A 91 35.05 12.38 -8.08
CA THR A 91 33.92 12.88 -8.87
C THR A 91 33.04 11.74 -9.40
N GLU A 92 33.61 10.56 -9.65
CA GLU A 92 32.91 9.35 -10.07
C GLU A 92 31.88 8.86 -9.06
N GLU A 93 32.12 9.10 -7.77
CA GLU A 93 31.22 8.68 -6.71
C GLU A 93 29.90 9.44 -6.73
N LEU A 94 29.88 10.64 -7.35
CA LEU A 94 28.65 11.39 -7.59
C LEU A 94 27.65 10.56 -8.40
N ARG A 95 28.09 9.61 -9.25
CA ARG A 95 27.19 8.70 -9.99
C ARG A 95 26.37 7.80 -9.06
N GLN A 96 26.84 7.55 -7.84
CA GLN A 96 26.25 6.62 -6.90
C GLN A 96 25.16 7.33 -6.07
N MET A 97 23.96 7.43 -6.63
CA MET A 97 22.83 8.14 -6.01
C MET A 97 22.50 7.71 -4.57
N ASP A 98 22.82 6.47 -4.20
CA ASP A 98 22.60 5.96 -2.85
C ASP A 98 23.47 6.63 -1.77
N LYS A 99 24.64 7.17 -2.15
CA LYS A 99 25.56 7.85 -1.22
C LYS A 99 25.00 9.18 -0.71
N TYR A 100 24.12 9.85 -1.47
CA TYR A 100 23.50 11.12 -1.08
C TYR A 100 22.63 11.03 0.17
N SER A 101 22.20 9.82 0.55
CA SER A 101 21.46 9.60 1.81
C SER A 101 22.22 10.03 3.08
N LYS A 102 23.56 10.11 3.01
CA LYS A 102 24.46 10.46 4.13
C LYS A 102 25.04 11.88 4.03
N VAL A 103 24.70 12.60 2.98
CA VAL A 103 25.22 13.94 2.69
C VAL A 103 24.43 14.98 3.48
N ASP A 104 25.15 15.89 4.14
CA ASP A 104 24.56 17.09 4.70
C ASP A 104 24.47 18.14 3.59
N ARG A 105 23.25 18.39 3.11
CA ARG A 105 22.98 19.30 1.98
C ARG A 105 23.43 20.72 2.27
N ASP A 106 23.30 21.18 3.51
CA ASP A 106 23.61 22.57 3.85
C ASP A 106 25.12 22.79 3.89
N VAL A 107 25.86 21.81 4.43
CA VAL A 107 27.33 21.85 4.45
C VAL A 107 27.89 21.74 3.02
N ALA A 108 27.38 20.81 2.22
CA ALA A 108 27.80 20.64 0.83
C ALA A 108 27.44 21.85 -0.04
N GLY A 109 26.22 22.38 0.10
CA GLY A 109 25.75 23.55 -0.62
C GLY A 109 26.63 24.78 -0.35
N LYS A 110 26.99 25.03 0.91
CA LYS A 110 27.91 26.12 1.27
C LYS A 110 29.29 25.97 0.65
N ALA A 111 29.82 24.75 0.60
CA ALA A 111 31.12 24.47 -0.03
C ALA A 111 31.06 24.71 -1.55
N ILE A 112 30.01 24.25 -2.22
CA ILE A 112 29.81 24.44 -3.66
C ILE A 112 29.56 25.91 -4.00
N ASP A 113 28.73 26.62 -3.21
CA ASP A 113 28.48 28.04 -3.40
C ASP A 113 29.76 28.87 -3.19
N ARG A 114 30.66 28.43 -2.29
CA ARG A 114 31.99 29.03 -2.17
C ARG A 114 32.82 28.79 -3.43
N ALA A 115 32.90 27.55 -3.91
CA ALA A 115 33.62 27.23 -5.13
C ALA A 115 33.11 28.02 -6.35
N LEU A 116 31.79 28.18 -6.50
CA LEU A 116 31.19 28.99 -7.56
C LEU A 116 31.61 30.47 -7.53
N ARG A 117 31.78 31.04 -6.34
CA ARG A 117 32.21 32.44 -6.18
C ARG A 117 33.69 32.59 -6.51
N ASP A 118 34.51 31.69 -5.98
CA ASP A 118 35.96 31.81 -5.95
C ASP A 118 36.62 31.24 -7.24
N SER A 119 35.93 30.38 -8.01
CA SER A 119 36.47 29.76 -9.23
C SER A 119 36.49 30.70 -10.45
N LYS A 120 37.34 30.36 -11.43
CA LYS A 120 37.39 31.05 -12.72
C LYS A 120 36.09 30.84 -13.52
N PRO A 121 35.75 31.75 -14.47
CA PRO A 121 34.53 31.63 -15.26
C PRO A 121 34.39 30.29 -16.01
N GLU A 122 35.48 29.75 -16.54
CA GLU A 122 35.52 28.45 -17.22
C GLU A 122 35.25 27.26 -16.29
N GLU A 123 35.65 27.37 -15.03
CA GLU A 123 35.50 26.33 -13.99
C GLU A 123 34.12 26.38 -13.33
N ARG A 124 33.42 27.52 -13.37
CA ARG A 124 32.09 27.67 -12.76
C ARG A 124 31.10 26.63 -13.27
N VAL A 125 31.15 26.32 -14.56
CA VAL A 125 30.28 25.32 -15.20
C VAL A 125 30.44 23.94 -14.53
N TYR A 126 31.65 23.58 -14.10
CA TYR A 126 31.88 22.34 -13.37
C TYR A 126 31.15 22.33 -12.01
N PHE A 127 31.27 23.40 -11.23
CA PHE A 127 30.64 23.50 -9.92
C PHE A 127 29.11 23.66 -10.00
N GLU A 128 28.59 24.26 -11.07
CA GLU A 128 27.15 24.29 -11.37
C GLU A 128 26.60 22.88 -11.60
N LEU A 129 27.29 22.08 -12.43
CA LEU A 129 26.93 20.66 -12.65
C LEU A 129 27.02 19.84 -11.36
N MET A 130 27.99 20.14 -10.50
CA MET A 130 28.12 19.50 -9.19
C MET A 130 26.94 19.89 -8.27
N LYS A 131 26.53 21.17 -8.27
CA LYS A 131 25.35 21.65 -7.53
C LYS A 131 24.08 20.93 -7.98
N ASP A 132 23.86 20.86 -9.29
CA ASP A 132 22.74 20.15 -9.89
C ASP A 132 22.74 18.66 -9.49
N SER A 133 23.92 18.04 -9.44
CA SER A 133 24.08 16.65 -9.01
C SER A 133 23.67 16.45 -7.54
N VAL A 134 24.03 17.40 -6.66
CA VAL A 134 23.63 17.39 -5.24
C VAL A 134 22.12 17.59 -5.06
N ASP A 135 21.54 18.54 -5.79
CA ASP A 135 20.10 18.79 -5.74
C ASP A 135 19.32 17.58 -6.29
N ASN A 136 19.77 16.98 -7.38
CA ASN A 136 19.22 15.73 -7.91
C ASN A 136 19.32 14.58 -6.89
N GLY A 137 20.46 14.45 -6.21
CA GLY A 137 20.67 13.47 -5.13
C GLY A 137 19.72 13.65 -3.95
N ALA A 138 19.39 14.90 -3.57
CA ALA A 138 18.42 15.19 -2.52
C ALA A 138 16.99 14.79 -2.94
N VAL A 139 16.59 15.13 -4.17
CA VAL A 139 15.29 14.73 -4.73
C VAL A 139 15.22 13.20 -4.86
N TYR A 140 16.30 12.54 -5.30
CA TYR A 140 16.39 11.09 -5.38
C TYR A 140 16.18 10.44 -4.00
N THR A 141 16.88 10.93 -2.98
CA THR A 141 16.79 10.41 -1.60
C THR A 141 15.37 10.53 -1.04
N SER A 142 14.68 11.66 -1.29
CA SER A 142 13.30 11.84 -0.86
C SER A 142 12.31 10.93 -1.60
N ALA A 143 12.48 10.76 -2.92
CA ALA A 143 11.68 9.85 -3.73
C ALA A 143 11.88 8.39 -3.29
N ARG A 144 13.11 8.01 -2.95
CA ARG A 144 13.45 6.68 -2.43
C ARG A 144 12.76 6.42 -1.09
N LYS A 145 12.88 7.34 -0.12
CA LYS A 145 12.20 7.22 1.19
C LYS A 145 10.68 7.11 1.04
N SER A 146 10.09 7.90 0.13
CA SER A 146 8.66 7.83 -0.20
C SER A 146 8.28 6.45 -0.77
N ALA A 147 9.06 5.93 -1.73
CA ALA A 147 8.83 4.60 -2.29
C ALA A 147 8.98 3.47 -1.25
N GLU A 148 9.98 3.56 -0.37
CA GLU A 148 10.18 2.59 0.73
C GLU A 148 9.00 2.60 1.71
N SER A 149 8.49 3.79 2.07
CA SER A 149 7.28 3.93 2.90
C SER A 149 6.05 3.31 2.24
N ASP A 150 5.84 3.55 0.95
CA ASP A 150 4.71 2.99 0.21
C ASP A 150 4.85 1.48 0.00
N ILE A 151 6.06 0.94 -0.13
CA ILE A 151 6.32 -0.50 -0.17
C ILE A 151 5.89 -1.15 1.15
N GLU A 152 6.18 -0.52 2.29
CA GLU A 152 5.81 -1.07 3.59
C GLU A 152 4.30 -1.02 3.81
N LYS A 153 3.64 0.09 3.45
CA LYS A 153 2.17 0.20 3.46
C LYS A 153 1.52 -0.83 2.55
N LEU A 154 2.09 -1.06 1.36
CA LEU A 154 1.62 -2.08 0.42
C LEU A 154 1.71 -3.50 1.01
N LYS A 155 2.80 -3.82 1.73
CA LYS A 155 2.91 -5.12 2.42
C LYS A 155 1.86 -5.26 3.51
N SER A 156 1.68 -4.23 4.33
CA SER A 156 0.68 -4.21 5.40
C SER A 156 -0.74 -4.39 4.85
N ALA A 157 -1.11 -3.63 3.81
CA ALA A 157 -2.43 -3.73 3.17
C ALA A 157 -2.68 -5.10 2.53
N LYS A 158 -1.64 -5.72 1.93
CA LYS A 158 -1.74 -7.09 1.40
C LYS A 158 -1.93 -8.12 2.52
N GLU A 159 -1.23 -7.97 3.64
CA GLU A 159 -1.37 -8.87 4.77
C GLU A 159 -2.73 -8.71 5.46
N GLU A 160 -3.24 -7.49 5.57
CA GLU A 160 -4.61 -7.23 6.04
C GLU A 160 -5.64 -7.86 5.10
N MET A 161 -5.50 -7.69 3.79
CA MET A 161 -6.35 -8.34 2.80
C MET A 161 -6.29 -9.87 2.91
N ARG A 162 -5.10 -10.45 3.14
CA ARG A 162 -4.93 -11.88 3.34
C ARG A 162 -5.63 -12.38 4.61
N LYS A 163 -5.42 -11.71 5.75
CA LYS A 163 -6.08 -12.03 7.02
C LYS A 163 -7.59 -11.93 6.90
N TYR A 164 -8.07 -10.94 6.16
CA TYR A 164 -9.48 -10.71 5.88
C TYR A 164 -10.10 -11.81 5.02
N VAL A 165 -9.36 -12.31 4.01
CA VAL A 165 -9.79 -13.45 3.21
C VAL A 165 -9.83 -14.72 4.05
N ILE A 166 -8.77 -15.01 4.82
CA ILE A 166 -8.68 -16.21 5.66
C ILE A 166 -9.79 -16.22 6.72
N SER A 167 -10.03 -15.11 7.43
CA SER A 167 -11.06 -15.06 8.48
C SER A 167 -12.47 -15.28 7.93
N ASN A 168 -12.73 -14.86 6.69
CA ASN A 168 -14.00 -15.10 6.02
C ASN A 168 -14.09 -16.50 5.38
N GLU A 169 -12.98 -17.09 4.94
CA GLU A 169 -12.91 -18.49 4.51
C GLU A 169 -13.13 -19.44 5.69
N THR A 170 -12.56 -19.18 6.87
CA THR A 170 -12.78 -20.01 8.07
C THR A 170 -14.22 -20.00 8.59
N LEU A 171 -15.04 -19.02 8.16
CA LEU A 171 -16.47 -19.00 8.44
C LEU A 171 -17.30 -19.84 7.46
N GLY A 172 -16.65 -20.41 6.44
CA GLY A 172 -17.22 -21.29 5.43
C GLY A 172 -16.39 -22.57 5.27
N LEU A 173 -16.47 -23.44 6.27
CA LEU A 173 -16.15 -24.88 6.22
C LEU A 173 -14.65 -25.25 6.20
N GLU A 174 -14.18 -25.82 7.31
CA GLU A 174 -13.16 -26.87 7.28
C GLU A 174 -13.70 -28.04 6.45
N GLY A 175 -13.25 -28.11 5.20
CA GLY A 175 -13.50 -29.24 4.31
C GLY A 175 -12.50 -29.17 3.18
N ASP A 176 -11.56 -30.12 3.17
CA ASP A 176 -10.49 -30.24 2.17
C ASP A 176 -11.08 -30.34 0.76
N GLY A 177 -11.22 -29.18 0.11
CA GLY A 177 -11.79 -29.09 -1.23
C GLY A 177 -12.11 -27.64 -1.54
N TYR A 178 -11.25 -27.02 -2.35
CA TYR A 178 -11.39 -25.68 -2.93
C TYR A 178 -12.80 -25.45 -3.51
N GLN A 179 -13.76 -25.05 -2.67
CA GLN A 179 -15.00 -24.43 -3.09
C GLN A 179 -15.12 -23.14 -2.31
N ILE A 180 -14.71 -22.07 -3.01
CA ILE A 180 -14.88 -20.67 -2.65
C ILE A 180 -16.22 -20.51 -1.95
N ALA A 181 -16.17 -19.95 -0.74
CA ALA A 181 -17.29 -19.50 0.09
C ALA A 181 -18.55 -19.36 -0.75
N SER A 182 -19.47 -20.30 -0.51
CA SER A 182 -20.68 -20.51 -1.27
C SER A 182 -21.29 -19.15 -1.62
N SER A 183 -21.14 -18.72 -2.89
CA SER A 183 -21.58 -17.38 -3.32
C SER A 183 -23.02 -17.12 -2.83
N PRO A 184 -23.48 -15.87 -2.62
CA PRO A 184 -24.83 -15.59 -2.13
C PRO A 184 -25.92 -16.39 -2.87
N LYS A 185 -25.69 -16.76 -4.14
CA LYS A 185 -26.55 -17.66 -4.91
C LYS A 185 -26.83 -19.01 -4.25
N SER A 186 -25.84 -19.61 -3.59
CA SER A 186 -25.96 -20.91 -2.92
C SER A 186 -26.70 -20.82 -1.58
N THR A 187 -26.43 -19.79 -0.76
CA THR A 187 -27.23 -19.50 0.44
C THR A 187 -28.65 -19.13 0.06
N ILE A 188 -28.84 -18.32 -0.99
CA ILE A 188 -30.16 -18.02 -1.56
C ILE A 188 -30.82 -19.30 -2.07
N ALA A 189 -30.09 -20.20 -2.73
CA ALA A 189 -30.64 -21.48 -3.20
C ALA A 189 -31.01 -22.41 -2.03
N ALA A 190 -30.21 -22.47 -0.97
CA ALA A 190 -30.51 -23.22 0.25
C ALA A 190 -31.73 -22.63 0.98
N CYS A 191 -31.80 -21.30 1.12
CA CYS A 191 -32.97 -20.63 1.68
C CYS A 191 -34.21 -20.79 0.82
N ALA A 192 -34.07 -20.73 -0.51
CA ALA A 192 -35.16 -20.94 -1.46
C ALA A 192 -35.66 -22.38 -1.40
N THR A 193 -34.77 -23.37 -1.38
CA THR A 193 -35.14 -24.79 -1.23
C THR A 193 -35.81 -25.06 0.10
N ALA A 194 -35.30 -24.51 1.21
CA ALA A 194 -35.95 -24.59 2.51
C ALA A 194 -37.34 -23.92 2.50
N PHE A 195 -37.46 -22.76 1.84
CA PHE A 195 -38.74 -22.06 1.67
C PHE A 195 -39.73 -22.87 0.84
N PHE A 196 -39.31 -23.44 -0.30
CA PHE A 196 -40.15 -24.31 -1.12
C PHE A 196 -40.56 -25.59 -0.40
N ALA A 197 -39.65 -26.20 0.36
CA ALA A 197 -39.95 -27.37 1.18
C ALA A 197 -41.00 -27.03 2.26
N TRP A 198 -40.84 -25.91 2.95
CA TRP A 198 -41.80 -25.43 3.92
C TRP A 198 -43.17 -25.10 3.28
N PHE A 199 -43.17 -24.39 2.16
CA PHE A 199 -44.37 -24.06 1.41
C PHE A 199 -45.10 -25.32 0.93
N PHE A 200 -44.37 -26.34 0.51
CA PHE A 200 -44.92 -27.66 0.16
C PHE A 200 -45.62 -28.30 1.36
N VAL A 201 -45.02 -28.27 2.57
CA VAL A 201 -45.67 -28.76 3.80
C VAL A 201 -46.96 -27.99 4.09
N VAL A 202 -46.97 -26.66 3.94
CA VAL A 202 -48.18 -25.84 4.12
C VAL A 202 -49.27 -26.22 3.13
N ILE A 203 -48.92 -26.45 1.86
CA ILE A 203 -49.87 -26.92 0.83
C ILE A 203 -50.43 -28.29 1.21
N VAL A 204 -49.60 -29.24 1.62
CA VAL A 204 -50.06 -30.58 2.02
C VAL A 204 -51.02 -30.49 3.20
N VAL A 205 -50.71 -29.71 4.23
CA VAL A 205 -51.60 -29.48 5.37
C VAL A 205 -52.92 -28.83 4.93
N PHE A 206 -52.86 -27.80 4.07
CA PHE A 206 -54.04 -27.14 3.53
C PHE A 206 -54.93 -28.11 2.73
N LEU A 207 -54.32 -28.94 1.88
CA LEU A 207 -55.02 -29.98 1.14
C LEU A 207 -55.64 -31.01 2.08
N CYS A 208 -54.93 -31.46 3.12
CA CYS A 208 -55.49 -32.37 4.13
C CYS A 208 -56.68 -31.76 4.88
N VAL A 209 -56.63 -30.47 5.22
CA VAL A 209 -57.74 -29.74 5.87
C VAL A 209 -58.93 -29.59 4.93
N HIS A 210 -58.72 -29.29 3.65
CA HIS A 210 -59.81 -29.09 2.68
C HIS A 210 -60.36 -30.38 2.07
N THR A 211 -59.55 -31.43 1.97
CA THR A 211 -60.00 -32.78 1.58
C THR A 211 -60.53 -33.57 2.76
N ASN A 212 -60.53 -32.98 3.95
CA ASN A 212 -61.03 -33.60 5.16
C ASN A 212 -62.48 -34.09 4.93
N PRO A 213 -62.75 -35.40 5.04
CA PRO A 213 -64.05 -35.98 4.74
C PRO A 213 -65.20 -35.44 5.62
N TYR A 214 -64.89 -34.70 6.69
CA TYR A 214 -65.84 -34.04 7.58
C TYR A 214 -66.42 -32.71 7.06
N ASP A 215 -66.15 -32.30 5.81
CA ASP A 215 -66.83 -31.15 5.19
C ASP A 215 -68.35 -31.30 5.36
N ALA A 216 -69.00 -30.30 5.96
CA ALA A 216 -70.40 -30.33 6.39
C ALA A 216 -71.38 -30.72 5.27
N LYS A 217 -70.98 -30.52 4.00
CA LYS A 217 -71.71 -30.95 2.81
C LYS A 217 -71.79 -32.48 2.63
N ARG A 218 -70.86 -33.25 3.20
CA ARG A 218 -70.85 -34.72 3.20
C ARG A 218 -71.58 -35.33 4.40
N TYR A 219 -71.80 -34.54 5.46
CA TYR A 219 -72.56 -34.95 6.66
C TYR A 219 -74.07 -34.78 6.52
N VAL A 220 -74.55 -34.17 5.43
CA VAL A 220 -75.93 -34.39 5.02
C VAL A 220 -76.01 -35.87 4.65
N PRO A 221 -76.74 -36.72 5.41
CA PRO A 221 -76.90 -38.10 5.01
C PRO A 221 -77.41 -38.07 3.58
N LYS A 222 -76.65 -38.65 2.65
CA LYS A 222 -77.20 -39.02 1.35
C LYS A 222 -78.28 -40.03 1.68
N VAL A 223 -79.49 -39.56 1.94
CA VAL A 223 -80.69 -40.38 1.91
C VAL A 223 -80.60 -41.03 0.55
N SER A 224 -80.35 -42.33 0.54
CA SER A 224 -80.19 -43.11 -0.68
C SER A 224 -81.53 -43.10 -1.39
N ARG A 225 -81.82 -42.04 -2.13
CA ARG A 225 -82.82 -42.10 -3.18
C ARG A 225 -82.21 -43.05 -4.20
N GLN A 226 -82.74 -44.27 -4.24
CA GLN A 226 -82.78 -45.02 -5.48
C GLN A 226 -83.51 -44.12 -6.49
N THR A 227 -82.76 -43.25 -7.17
CA THR A 227 -83.28 -42.53 -8.33
C THR A 227 -83.29 -43.55 -9.47
N HIS A 228 -84.42 -44.23 -9.64
CA HIS A 228 -84.74 -44.76 -10.96
C HIS A 228 -84.75 -43.55 -11.91
N ASN A 229 -83.73 -43.45 -12.77
CA ASN A 229 -83.68 -42.44 -13.82
C ASN A 229 -84.79 -42.76 -14.83
N ILE A 230 -85.91 -42.06 -14.70
CA ILE A 230 -86.98 -42.09 -15.69
C ILE A 230 -86.62 -41.04 -16.75
N TYR A 231 -86.17 -41.48 -17.92
CA TYR A 231 -85.95 -40.62 -19.09
C TYR A 231 -87.31 -40.27 -19.70
N TYR A 232 -87.73 -39.01 -19.56
CA TYR A 232 -88.75 -38.41 -20.42
C TYR A 232 -88.25 -37.05 -20.94
N ASN A 233 -88.17 -36.92 -22.27
CA ASN A 233 -88.01 -35.65 -23.01
C ASN A 233 -86.85 -34.71 -22.62
N GLY A 234 -85.60 -35.18 -22.73
CA GLY A 234 -84.46 -34.31 -23.10
C GLY A 234 -84.06 -33.17 -22.16
N SER A 235 -84.61 -33.09 -20.95
CA SER A 235 -84.34 -31.99 -20.00
C SER A 235 -83.98 -32.56 -18.63
N TYR A 236 -82.77 -32.26 -18.13
CA TYR A 236 -82.35 -32.64 -16.79
C TYR A 236 -83.09 -31.77 -15.76
N VAL A 237 -84.20 -32.27 -15.22
CA VAL A 237 -84.83 -31.67 -14.03
C VAL A 237 -84.14 -32.28 -12.82
N THR A 238 -83.23 -31.53 -12.19
CA THR A 238 -82.70 -31.92 -10.88
C THR A 238 -83.84 -31.83 -9.87
N PRO A 239 -84.23 -32.95 -9.21
CA PRO A 239 -85.30 -32.91 -8.24
C PRO A 239 -84.86 -32.02 -7.07
N THR A 240 -85.65 -30.98 -6.78
CA THR A 240 -85.47 -30.15 -5.60
C THR A 240 -85.48 -31.07 -4.37
N PRO A 241 -84.45 -31.04 -3.52
CA PRO A 241 -84.42 -31.88 -2.32
C PRO A 241 -85.64 -31.57 -1.46
N ALA A 242 -86.25 -32.61 -0.89
CA ALA A 242 -87.35 -32.42 0.04
C ALA A 242 -86.87 -31.59 1.24
N PRO A 243 -87.68 -30.66 1.76
CA PRO A 243 -87.32 -29.89 2.94
C PRO A 243 -87.03 -30.85 4.10
N LEU A 244 -85.92 -30.63 4.80
CA LEU A 244 -85.54 -31.40 5.97
C LEU A 244 -86.63 -31.27 7.04
N THR A 245 -86.85 -32.32 7.83
CA THR A 245 -87.73 -32.20 8.99
C THR A 245 -87.12 -31.20 9.98
N PRO A 246 -87.93 -30.49 10.78
CA PRO A 246 -87.41 -29.55 11.78
C PRO A 246 -86.36 -30.17 12.71
N GLU A 247 -86.49 -31.45 13.04
CA GLU A 247 -85.55 -32.21 13.87
C GLU A 247 -84.22 -32.50 13.16
N GLN A 248 -84.26 -32.85 11.86
CA GLN A 248 -83.05 -33.02 11.05
C GLN A 248 -82.32 -31.69 10.83
N GLU A 249 -83.06 -30.60 10.67
CA GLU A 249 -82.51 -29.25 10.55
C GLU A 249 -81.82 -28.83 11.86
N ALA A 250 -82.47 -29.05 13.01
CA ALA A 250 -81.90 -28.76 14.33
C ALA A 250 -80.59 -29.53 14.57
N LYS A 251 -80.57 -30.83 14.27
CA LYS A 251 -79.36 -31.67 14.39
C LYS A 251 -78.24 -31.22 13.43
N ARG A 252 -78.59 -30.78 12.22
CA ARG A 252 -77.61 -30.22 11.27
C ARG A 252 -76.99 -28.93 11.81
N VAL A 253 -77.81 -28.05 12.38
CA VAL A 253 -77.36 -26.78 12.98
C VAL A 253 -76.48 -27.03 14.21
N GLU A 254 -76.83 -27.99 15.06
CA GLU A 254 -76.02 -28.38 16.22
C GLU A 254 -74.65 -28.91 15.82
N LEU A 255 -74.58 -29.88 14.88
CA LEU A 255 -73.32 -30.41 14.35
C LEU A 255 -72.48 -29.33 13.66
N TYR A 256 -73.12 -28.40 12.94
CA TYR A 256 -72.43 -27.27 12.32
C TYR A 256 -71.82 -26.32 13.37
N ASN A 257 -72.54 -26.03 14.45
CA ASN A 257 -72.05 -25.18 15.53
C ASN A 257 -70.91 -25.86 16.29
N GLN A 258 -71.02 -27.16 16.58
CA GLN A 258 -69.95 -27.94 17.21
C GLN A 258 -68.69 -27.96 16.34
N PHE A 259 -68.82 -28.23 15.04
CA PHE A 259 -67.70 -28.17 14.10
C PHE A 259 -67.06 -26.78 14.05
N LYS A 260 -67.89 -25.72 14.01
CA LYS A 260 -67.43 -24.33 14.00
C LYS A 260 -66.70 -23.94 15.29
N GLU A 261 -67.11 -24.46 16.45
CA GLU A 261 -66.39 -24.24 17.72
C GLU A 261 -65.09 -25.03 17.79
N GLU A 262 -65.10 -26.31 17.41
CA GLU A 262 -63.90 -27.17 17.36
C GLU A 262 -62.82 -26.57 16.45
N HIS A 263 -63.21 -25.98 15.32
CA HIS A 263 -62.29 -25.44 14.30
C HIS A 263 -62.12 -23.91 14.38
N ARG A 264 -62.65 -23.24 15.41
CA ARG A 264 -62.57 -21.78 15.56
C ARG A 264 -61.12 -21.28 15.64
N ASN A 265 -60.23 -22.09 16.20
CA ASN A 265 -58.82 -21.77 16.38
C ASN A 265 -57.93 -22.24 15.23
N ASP A 266 -58.42 -23.10 14.34
CA ASP A 266 -57.59 -23.69 13.28
C ASP A 266 -57.13 -22.65 12.27
N VAL A 267 -58.01 -21.71 11.90
CA VAL A 267 -57.64 -20.59 11.00
C VAL A 267 -56.57 -19.71 11.65
N ARG A 268 -56.67 -19.47 12.96
CA ARG A 268 -55.68 -18.68 13.72
C ARG A 268 -54.35 -19.42 13.83
N ASN A 269 -54.38 -20.72 14.15
CA ASN A 269 -53.19 -21.56 14.26
C ASN A 269 -52.51 -21.75 12.90
N MET A 270 -53.29 -21.85 11.81
CA MET A 270 -52.80 -21.91 10.44
C MET A 270 -52.13 -20.59 10.03
N LEU A 271 -52.74 -19.44 10.36
CA LEU A 271 -52.13 -18.13 10.14
C LEU A 271 -50.84 -17.94 10.94
N ILE A 272 -50.81 -18.36 12.21
CA ILE A 272 -49.59 -18.33 13.05
C ILE A 272 -48.52 -19.24 12.44
N ALA A 273 -48.86 -20.46 12.02
CA ALA A 273 -47.93 -21.39 11.39
C ALA A 273 -47.36 -20.83 10.07
N LEU A 274 -48.14 -20.04 9.33
CA LEU A 274 -47.72 -19.39 8.08
C LEU A 274 -46.76 -18.20 8.29
N VAL A 275 -46.92 -17.45 9.38
CA VAL A 275 -46.17 -16.20 9.62
C VAL A 275 -44.88 -16.41 10.42
N VAL A 276 -44.86 -17.34 11.37
CA VAL A 276 -43.72 -17.58 12.29
C VAL A 276 -42.38 -17.88 11.59
N PRO A 277 -42.30 -18.70 10.53
CA PRO A 277 -41.01 -19.05 9.92
C PRO A 277 -40.43 -17.98 8.97
N LEU A 278 -41.25 -17.05 8.50
CA LEU A 278 -40.79 -15.95 7.62
C LEU A 278 -39.94 -14.91 8.36
N GLY A 279 -40.22 -14.69 9.65
CA GLY A 279 -39.49 -13.72 10.48
C GLY A 279 -38.00 -14.05 10.65
N PRO A 280 -37.63 -15.22 11.18
CA PRO A 280 -36.24 -15.61 11.43
C PRO A 280 -35.41 -15.71 10.14
N MET A 281 -35.97 -16.30 9.08
CA MET A 281 -35.31 -16.45 7.78
C MET A 281 -35.03 -15.08 7.13
N GLY A 282 -36.00 -14.17 7.15
CA GLY A 282 -35.83 -12.81 6.66
C GLY A 282 -34.73 -12.05 7.43
N LEU A 283 -34.67 -12.22 8.75
CA LEU A 283 -33.63 -11.63 9.59
C LEU A 283 -32.24 -12.17 9.24
N ILE A 284 -32.09 -13.48 9.06
CA ILE A 284 -30.81 -14.12 8.68
C ILE A 284 -30.32 -13.59 7.32
N ILE A 285 -31.20 -13.53 6.32
CA ILE A 285 -30.87 -13.00 5.00
C ILE A 285 -30.43 -11.54 5.11
N LEU A 286 -31.18 -10.71 5.85
CA LEU A 286 -30.87 -9.30 6.03
C LEU A 286 -29.53 -9.09 6.75
N VAL A 287 -29.25 -9.86 7.80
CA VAL A 287 -27.95 -9.83 8.51
C VAL A 287 -26.82 -10.27 7.59
N SER A 288 -27.02 -11.32 6.78
CA SER A 288 -26.03 -11.81 5.82
C SER A 288 -25.71 -10.78 4.73
N GLU A 289 -26.73 -10.10 4.21
CA GLU A 289 -26.60 -9.05 3.19
C GLU A 289 -25.89 -7.81 3.77
N ILE A 290 -26.22 -7.41 5.00
CA ILE A 290 -25.54 -6.30 5.69
C ILE A 290 -24.06 -6.63 5.92
N LYS A 291 -23.76 -7.86 6.37
CA LYS A 291 -22.39 -8.32 6.55
C LYS A 291 -21.63 -8.32 5.21
N TYR A 292 -22.20 -8.94 4.18
CA TYR A 292 -21.61 -8.96 2.84
C TYR A 292 -21.32 -7.56 2.28
N ARG A 293 -22.23 -6.60 2.48
CA ARG A 293 -22.00 -5.20 2.05
C ARG A 293 -20.90 -4.51 2.82
N ARG A 294 -20.79 -4.75 4.13
CA ARG A 294 -19.69 -4.23 4.95
C ARG A 294 -18.37 -4.81 4.46
N ASP A 295 -18.36 -6.10 4.21
CA ASP A 295 -17.20 -6.86 3.77
C ASP A 295 -16.69 -6.39 2.41
N LEU A 296 -17.63 -6.19 1.46
CA LEU A 296 -17.34 -5.62 0.14
C LEU A 296 -16.73 -4.21 0.23
N LYS A 297 -17.20 -3.38 1.16
CA LYS A 297 -16.63 -2.02 1.37
C LYS A 297 -15.19 -2.08 1.88
N ILE A 298 -14.87 -3.03 2.76
CA ILE A 298 -13.51 -3.21 3.29
C ILE A 298 -12.58 -3.69 2.18
N VAL A 299 -13.00 -4.71 1.41
CA VAL A 299 -12.21 -5.24 0.29
C VAL A 299 -11.96 -4.19 -0.77
N THR A 300 -13.00 -3.48 -1.21
CA THR A 300 -12.84 -2.43 -2.24
C THR A 300 -11.95 -1.28 -1.78
N LYS A 301 -11.99 -0.92 -0.48
CA LYS A 301 -11.05 0.04 0.11
C LYS A 301 -9.61 -0.47 0.03
N LEU A 302 -9.33 -1.68 0.51
CA LEU A 302 -7.99 -2.27 0.47
C LEU A 302 -7.46 -2.43 -0.95
N GLU A 303 -8.30 -2.80 -1.91
CA GLU A 303 -7.93 -2.89 -3.33
C GLU A 303 -7.52 -1.53 -3.92
N ASN A 304 -8.26 -0.47 -3.58
CA ASN A 304 -7.92 0.90 -3.99
C ASN A 304 -6.61 1.36 -3.34
N ASP A 305 -6.42 1.15 -2.04
CA ASP A 305 -5.18 1.50 -1.34
C ASP A 305 -3.98 0.76 -1.96
N ILE A 306 -4.11 -0.54 -2.22
CA ILE A 306 -3.09 -1.36 -2.90
C ILE A 306 -2.79 -0.82 -4.31
N ARG A 307 -3.82 -0.40 -5.06
CA ARG A 307 -3.65 0.18 -6.40
C ARG A 307 -2.87 1.49 -6.31
N ASP A 308 -3.23 2.38 -5.40
CA ASP A 308 -2.62 3.68 -5.23
C ASP A 308 -1.14 3.57 -4.82
N TYR A 309 -0.82 2.70 -3.85
CA TYR A 309 0.58 2.44 -3.48
C TYR A 309 1.39 1.89 -4.67
N ARG A 310 0.82 0.99 -5.49
CA ARG A 310 1.51 0.49 -6.70
C ARG A 310 1.76 1.58 -7.74
N VAL A 311 0.87 2.55 -7.86
CA VAL A 311 1.03 3.70 -8.77
C VAL A 311 2.13 4.61 -8.25
N ASN A 312 2.11 4.97 -6.97
CA ASN A 312 3.12 5.82 -6.35
C ASN A 312 4.52 5.19 -6.40
N ILE A 313 4.65 3.91 -6.09
CA ILE A 313 5.93 3.18 -6.20
C ILE A 313 6.46 3.22 -7.63
N ARG A 314 5.60 3.02 -8.64
CA ARG A 314 6.00 3.09 -10.05
C ARG A 314 6.44 4.51 -10.44
N SER A 315 5.69 5.51 -10.02
CA SER A 315 6.01 6.93 -10.27
C SER A 315 7.37 7.30 -9.66
N ASN A 316 7.58 7.00 -8.38
CA ASN A 316 8.86 7.26 -7.70
C ASN A 316 10.02 6.49 -8.33
N LYS A 317 9.83 5.23 -8.74
CA LYS A 317 10.86 4.46 -9.47
C LYS A 317 11.24 5.09 -10.81
N SER A 318 10.25 5.58 -11.57
CA SER A 318 10.51 6.29 -12.83
C SER A 318 11.31 7.57 -12.58
N LYS A 319 10.89 8.38 -11.60
CA LYS A 319 11.58 9.60 -11.20
C LYS A 319 13.02 9.34 -10.76
N MET A 320 13.26 8.30 -9.96
CA MET A 320 14.60 7.90 -9.54
C MET A 320 15.48 7.50 -10.74
N LYS A 321 14.94 6.79 -11.73
CA LYS A 321 15.67 6.40 -12.94
C LYS A 321 16.07 7.62 -13.79
N GLU A 322 15.17 8.58 -13.92
CA GLU A 322 15.42 9.84 -14.64
C GLU A 322 16.50 10.68 -13.96
N LEU A 323 16.38 10.89 -12.64
CA LEU A 323 17.39 11.61 -11.86
C LEU A 323 18.77 10.95 -11.94
N ASN A 324 18.82 9.61 -11.87
CA ASN A 324 20.07 8.88 -12.02
C ASN A 324 20.70 9.09 -13.41
N LYS A 325 19.87 9.11 -14.46
CA LYS A 325 20.33 9.39 -15.83
C LYS A 325 20.90 10.80 -15.95
N MET A 326 20.17 11.81 -15.49
CA MET A 326 20.61 13.22 -15.52
C MET A 326 21.94 13.41 -14.77
N ASN A 327 22.08 12.77 -13.62
CA ASN A 327 23.29 12.85 -12.81
C ASN A 327 24.50 12.17 -13.47
N ILE A 328 24.30 11.02 -14.13
CA ILE A 328 25.35 10.38 -14.94
C ILE A 328 25.80 11.32 -16.06
N GLU A 329 24.85 11.94 -16.77
CA GLU A 329 25.15 12.92 -17.82
C GLU A 329 25.91 14.13 -17.28
N ASN A 330 25.55 14.65 -16.09
CA ASN A 330 26.27 15.72 -15.43
C ASN A 330 27.71 15.32 -15.08
N VAL A 331 27.91 14.13 -14.52
CA VAL A 331 29.26 13.62 -14.20
C VAL A 331 30.12 13.44 -15.45
N GLU A 332 29.54 13.01 -16.57
CA GLU A 332 30.26 12.92 -17.85
C GLU A 332 30.68 14.28 -18.39
N LYS A 333 29.82 15.30 -18.25
CA LYS A 333 30.17 16.68 -18.60
C LYS A 333 31.27 17.23 -17.69
N MET A 334 31.18 16.99 -16.37
CA MET A 334 32.20 17.37 -15.39
C MET A 334 33.57 16.82 -15.79
N LYS A 335 33.67 15.52 -16.11
CA LYS A 335 34.93 14.90 -16.56
C LYS A 335 35.53 15.53 -17.81
N LYS A 336 34.68 15.92 -18.77
CA LYS A 336 35.15 16.59 -20.01
C LYS A 336 35.71 17.98 -19.74
N ILE A 337 35.18 18.68 -18.73
CA ILE A 337 35.66 19.99 -18.30
C ILE A 337 36.94 19.84 -17.48
N GLU A 338 37.01 18.82 -16.63
CA GLU A 338 38.11 18.55 -15.70
C GLU A 338 39.41 18.18 -16.41
N ALA A 339 39.39 17.31 -17.42
CA ALA A 339 40.59 16.86 -18.14
C ALA A 339 41.50 18.02 -18.64
N PRO A 340 41.03 19.02 -19.40
CA PRO A 340 41.87 20.10 -19.89
C PRO A 340 42.28 21.13 -18.81
N ILE A 341 41.68 21.08 -17.61
CA ILE A 341 42.06 21.94 -16.48
C ILE A 341 43.25 21.32 -15.75
N LEU A 342 43.23 20.00 -15.54
CA LEU A 342 44.30 19.26 -14.86
C LEU A 342 45.56 19.10 -15.71
N ASP A 343 45.46 19.18 -17.03
CA ASP A 343 46.62 19.12 -17.93
C ASP A 343 47.43 20.43 -18.01
N ARG A 344 46.99 21.51 -17.35
CA ARG A 344 47.64 22.84 -17.36
C ARG A 344 48.53 23.02 -16.15
#